data_AF-A0A658NQQ7-F1
#
_entry.id   AF-A0A658NQQ7-F1
#
_cell.length_a   1.000
_cell.length_b   1.000
_cell.length_c   1.000
_cell.angle_alpha   90.00
_cell.angle_beta   90.00
_cell.angle_gamma   90.00
#
_symmetry.space_group_name_H-M   'P 1'
#
loop_
_entity.id
_entity.type
_entity.pdbx_description
1 polymer ?
#
loop_
_entity_poly.entity_id
_entity_poly.type
_entity_poly.pdbx_seq_one_letter_code
_entity_poly.pdbx_strand_id
1 'polypeptide(L)' 'TVRGEGHNGVVYPSVRDAGGTCIVALRPAAVQSVAQGALLRLTWGGTRTPRVEAL' A
#
# COMPACT_ATOMS: atom_id res chain seq x y z
N THR A 1 -6.32 -14.60 15.70
CA THR A 1 -6.14 -13.42 14.82
C THR A 1 -5.45 -13.91 13.57
N VAL A 2 -5.71 -13.30 12.42
CA VAL A 2 -5.11 -13.73 11.14
C VAL A 2 -3.57 -13.86 11.22
N ARG A 3 -2.91 -12.95 11.95
CA ARG A 3 -1.47 -13.04 12.22
C ARG A 3 -1.09 -14.23 13.11
N GLY A 4 -1.84 -14.51 14.17
CA GLY A 4 -1.58 -15.61 15.12
C GLY A 4 -1.83 -17.00 14.52
N GLU A 5 -2.70 -17.11 13.53
CA GLU A 5 -2.95 -18.33 12.75
C GLU A 5 -1.87 -18.58 11.67
N GLY A 6 -0.91 -17.67 11.54
CA GLY A 6 0.26 -17.86 10.69
C GLY A 6 0.10 -17.41 9.25
N HIS A 7 -1.03 -16.81 8.85
CA HIS A 7 -1.24 -16.30 7.50
C HIS A 7 -0.21 -15.24 7.09
N ASN A 8 0.04 -15.14 5.78
CA ASN A 8 0.97 -14.16 5.21
C ASN A 8 0.37 -12.74 5.14
N GLY A 9 -0.95 -12.63 5.06
CA GLY A 9 -1.62 -11.36 4.78
C GLY A 9 -3.13 -11.47 4.64
N VAL A 10 -3.74 -10.36 4.26
CA VAL A 10 -5.18 -10.24 3.95
C VAL A 10 -5.34 -9.49 2.63
N VAL A 11 -6.24 -9.97 1.77
CA VAL A 11 -6.70 -9.26 0.57
C VAL A 11 -8.10 -8.72 0.82
N TYR A 12 -8.35 -7.45 0.50
CA TYR A 12 -9.62 -6.78 0.82
C TYR A 12 -9.94 -5.68 -0.20
N PRO A 13 -11.23 -5.31 -0.39
CA PRO A 13 -11.60 -4.26 -1.33
C PRO A 13 -11.07 -2.89 -0.89
N SER A 14 -10.65 -2.08 -1.85
CA SER A 14 -10.26 -0.70 -1.62
C SER A 14 -11.48 0.14 -1.23
N VAL A 15 -11.31 1.02 -0.24
CA VAL A 15 -12.33 2.00 0.18
C VAL A 15 -12.19 3.35 -0.52
N ARG A 16 -11.06 3.58 -1.22
CA ARG A 16 -10.75 4.84 -1.90
C ARG A 16 -10.86 4.74 -3.42
N ASP A 17 -10.93 3.53 -3.94
CA ASP A 17 -10.94 3.23 -5.37
C ASP A 17 -11.95 2.11 -5.65
N ALA A 18 -13.03 2.44 -6.37
CA ALA A 18 -14.13 1.51 -6.61
C ALA A 18 -13.67 0.38 -7.55
N GLY A 19 -13.82 -0.87 -7.11
CA GLY A 19 -13.28 -2.05 -7.82
C GLY A 19 -11.79 -2.31 -7.57
N GLY A 20 -11.11 -1.41 -6.84
CA GLY A 20 -9.72 -1.60 -6.44
C GLY A 20 -9.56 -2.68 -5.38
N THR A 21 -8.36 -3.29 -5.33
CA THR A 21 -7.98 -4.29 -4.34
C THR A 21 -6.81 -3.80 -3.52
N CYS A 22 -6.88 -3.99 -2.21
CA CYS A 22 -5.80 -3.71 -1.27
C CYS A 22 -5.28 -5.01 -0.65
N ILE A 23 -4.01 -4.99 -0.24
CA ILE A 23 -3.38 -6.09 0.48
C ILE A 23 -2.75 -5.59 1.79
N VAL A 24 -2.71 -6.44 2.80
CA VAL A 24 -1.85 -6.28 3.98
C VAL A 24 -0.84 -7.42 3.98
N ALA A 25 0.46 -7.10 3.94
CA ALA A 25 1.52 -8.07 4.19
C ALA A 25 1.82 -8.11 5.69
N LEU A 26 1.49 -9.22 6.36
CA LEU A 26 1.77 -9.44 7.78
C LEU A 26 3.20 -9.97 8.04
N ARG A 27 3.86 -10.42 6.96
CA ARG A 27 5.25 -10.88 6.94
C ARG A 27 5.94 -10.24 5.73
N PRO A 28 7.13 -9.64 5.86
CA PRO A 28 7.83 -9.03 4.72
C PRO A 28 8.06 -10.00 3.56
N ALA A 29 8.38 -11.27 3.87
CA ALA A 29 8.58 -12.33 2.88
C ALA A 29 7.29 -12.74 2.13
N ALA A 30 6.11 -12.21 2.47
CA ALA A 30 4.91 -12.43 1.68
C ALA A 30 4.96 -11.69 0.33
N VAL A 31 5.78 -10.63 0.22
CA VAL A 31 6.00 -9.88 -1.01
C VAL A 31 7.37 -10.25 -1.56
N GLN A 32 7.39 -10.77 -2.79
CA GLN A 32 8.59 -11.26 -3.47
C GLN A 32 8.79 -10.50 -4.77
N SER A 33 10.02 -10.55 -5.33
CA SER A 33 10.35 -9.97 -6.63
C SER A 33 10.00 -8.48 -6.78
N VAL A 34 10.24 -7.70 -5.71
CA VAL A 34 9.99 -6.26 -5.73
C VAL A 34 10.93 -5.56 -6.71
N ALA A 35 10.37 -4.74 -7.60
CA ALA A 35 11.11 -3.82 -8.45
C ALA A 35 10.84 -2.38 -8.00
N GLN A 36 11.86 -1.53 -8.02
CA GLN A 36 11.68 -0.12 -7.70
C GLN A 36 10.77 0.53 -8.75
N GLY A 37 9.68 1.15 -8.29
CA GLY A 37 8.78 1.93 -9.13
C GLY A 37 9.20 3.40 -9.26
N ALA A 38 8.27 4.26 -9.67
CA ALA A 38 8.47 5.70 -9.72
C ALA A 38 8.78 6.26 -8.33
N LEU A 39 9.75 7.18 -8.25
CA LEU A 39 10.00 7.95 -7.04
C LEU A 39 9.16 9.22 -7.09
N LEU A 40 8.34 9.44 -6.05
CA LEU A 40 7.43 10.58 -5.98
C LEU A 40 7.73 11.40 -4.72
N ARG A 41 7.76 12.73 -4.87
CA ARG A 41 7.70 13.68 -3.75
C ARG A 41 6.27 14.11 -3.53
N LEU A 42 5.81 13.96 -2.30
CA LEU A 42 4.50 14.40 -1.83
C LEU A 42 4.69 15.58 -0.87
N THR A 43 4.07 16.73 -1.17
CA THR A 43 4.14 17.93 -0.33
C THR A 43 2.75 18.37 0.13
N TRP A 44 2.53 18.48 1.44
CA TRP A 44 1.26 18.94 2.03
C TRP A 44 1.37 20.40 2.48
N GLY A 45 0.54 21.28 1.90
CA GLY A 45 0.47 22.71 2.24
C GLY A 45 -0.68 23.06 3.21
N GLY A 46 -1.04 22.16 4.13
CA GLY A 46 -2.14 22.36 5.08
C GLY A 46 -3.51 21.83 4.63
N THR A 47 -3.60 21.16 3.48
CA THR A 47 -4.82 20.46 3.04
C THR A 47 -4.57 18.95 2.94
N ARG A 48 -5.64 18.14 2.85
CA ARG A 48 -5.56 16.67 2.78
C ARG A 48 -4.90 16.18 1.48
N THR A 49 -5.00 16.95 0.41
CA THR A 49 -4.50 16.56 -0.92
C THR A 49 -3.08 17.11 -1.10
N PRO A 50 -2.05 16.26 -1.25
CA PRO A 50 -0.69 16.72 -1.51
C PRO A 50 -0.49 17.20 -2.94
N ARG A 51 0.50 18.07 -3.15
CA ARG A 51 1.16 18.22 -4.47
C ARG A 51 2.04 16.99 -4.69
N VAL A 52 1.93 16.38 -5.86
CA VAL A 52 2.68 15.19 -6.26
C VAL A 52 3.66 15.56 -7.37
N GLU A 53 4.94 15.27 -7.18
CA GLU A 53 6.02 15.55 -8.13
C GLU A 53 6.82 14.27 -8.38
N ALA A 54 7.19 14.00 -9.63
CA ALA A 54 8.12 12.91 -9.94
C ALA A 54 9.56 13.32 -9.60
N LEU A 55 10.36 12.35 -9.13
CA LEU A 55 11.79 12.50 -8.85
C LEU A 55 12.62 11.62 -9.80
#